data_AF-A0A6P8ILM9-F1
#
_entry.id   AF-A0A6P8ILM9-F1
#
_cell.length_a   1.000
_cell.length_b   1.000
_cell.length_c   1.000
_cell.angle_alpha   90.00
_cell.angle_beta   90.00
_cell.angle_gamma   90.00
#
_symmetry.space_group_name_H-M   'P 1'
#
loop_
_entity.id
_entity.type
_entity.pdbx_description
1 polymer ?
#
loop_
_entity_poly.entity_id
_entity_poly.type
_entity_poly.pdbx_seq_one_letter_code
_entity_poly.pdbx_strand_id
1 'polypeptide(L)'
;MNAFTFGVILLVLLLNVTAINGLECYSCATTKDWDKCNDAKKEQTCPSSYTRCLKAEVHFEGAASADTYLKGCVPPDSCTAQTLEKCKTSVPGVKVSCKVNCCDGDLCNTGVATKLSGIILLACAVLSILNNF
;
A
#
# COMPACT_ATOMS: atom_id res chain seq x y z
N MET A 1 21.63 21.49 34.93
CA MET A 1 20.73 21.47 33.76
C MET A 1 19.79 22.65 33.92
N ASN A 2 19.86 23.65 33.04
CA ASN A 2 19.24 24.97 33.30
C ASN A 2 17.75 24.97 32.94
N ALA A 3 16.95 25.82 33.59
CA ALA A 3 15.51 25.97 33.29
C ALA A 3 15.24 26.26 31.80
N PHE A 4 16.16 26.99 31.16
CA PHE A 4 16.16 27.23 29.71
C PHE A 4 16.29 25.92 28.91
N THR A 5 17.19 25.03 29.32
CA THR A 5 17.39 23.72 28.70
C THR A 5 16.14 22.84 28.83
N PHE A 6 15.47 22.87 29.99
CA PHE A 6 14.18 22.17 30.20
C PHE A 6 13.06 22.72 29.32
N GLY A 7 12.96 24.06 29.17
CA GLY A 7 11.95 24.69 28.32
C GLY A 7 12.11 24.32 26.85
N VAL A 8 13.36 24.26 26.35
CA VAL A 8 13.65 23.84 24.97
C VAL A 8 13.29 22.37 24.75
N ILE A 9 13.61 21.48 25.69
CA ILE A 9 13.27 20.04 25.59
C ILE A 9 11.75 19.85 25.55
N LEU A 10 11.00 20.55 26.40
CA LEU A 10 9.53 20.44 26.43
C LEU A 10 8.87 20.97 25.14
N LEU A 11 9.38 22.06 24.58
CA LEU A 11 8.91 22.63 23.32
C LEU A 11 9.16 21.66 22.14
N VAL A 12 10.35 21.05 22.08
CA VAL A 12 10.68 20.04 21.07
C VAL A 12 9.78 18.81 21.19
N LEU A 13 9.47 18.35 22.40
CA LEU A 13 8.55 17.22 22.61
C LEU A 13 7.12 17.52 22.14
N LEU A 14 6.63 18.74 22.34
CA LEU A 14 5.28 19.16 21.91
C LEU A 14 5.17 19.31 20.37
N LEU A 15 6.26 19.63 19.68
CA LEU A 15 6.30 19.71 18.21
C LEU A 15 6.38 18.34 17.52
N ASN A 16 6.67 17.26 18.27
CA ASN A 16 6.71 15.89 17.78
C ASN A 16 5.39 15.11 18.00
N VAL A 17 4.28 15.81 18.30
CA VAL A 17 2.96 15.17 18.29
C VAL A 17 2.62 14.85 16.83
N THR A 18 3.11 13.72 16.34
CA THR A 18 2.62 13.12 15.10
C THR A 18 1.17 12.76 15.36
N ALA A 19 0.24 13.40 14.65
CA ALA A 19 -1.13 12.95 14.64
C ALA A 19 -1.12 11.47 14.21
N ILE A 20 -1.54 10.56 15.10
CA ILE A 20 -1.70 9.15 14.75
C ILE A 20 -3.01 9.08 13.95
N ASN A 21 -2.92 9.43 12.68
CA ASN A 21 -3.95 9.12 11.71
C ASN A 21 -3.89 7.61 11.45
N GLY A 22 -5.05 6.98 11.28
CA GLY A 22 -5.08 5.59 10.83
C GLY A 22 -4.45 5.47 9.45
N LEU A 23 -3.78 4.35 9.17
CA LEU A 23 -3.17 4.05 7.88
C LEU A 23 -4.14 4.38 6.74
N GLU A 24 -3.69 5.11 5.72
CA GLU A 24 -4.50 5.37 4.53
C GLU A 24 -4.14 4.40 3.39
N CYS A 25 -5.12 3.92 2.64
CA CYS A 25 -4.90 3.05 1.49
C CYS A 25 -5.83 3.41 0.34
N TYR A 26 -5.44 3.07 -0.89
CA TYR A 26 -6.38 3.07 -2.01
C TYR A 26 -7.32 1.86 -1.94
N SER A 27 -8.57 2.05 -2.35
CA SER A 27 -9.59 1.02 -2.48
C SER A 27 -10.21 1.03 -3.88
N CYS A 28 -10.32 -0.15 -4.49
CA CYS A 28 -11.06 -0.38 -5.72
C CYS A 28 -11.36 -1.88 -5.88
N ALA A 29 -12.37 -2.21 -6.68
CA ALA A 29 -12.68 -3.58 -7.08
C ALA A 29 -13.26 -3.57 -8.50
N THR A 30 -12.71 -4.36 -9.41
CA THR A 30 -13.19 -4.48 -10.79
C THR A 30 -12.86 -5.85 -11.38
N THR A 31 -13.61 -6.27 -12.39
CA THR A 31 -13.36 -7.50 -13.18
C THR A 31 -12.74 -7.21 -14.55
N LYS A 32 -12.28 -5.97 -14.77
CA LYS A 32 -11.72 -5.53 -16.05
C LYS A 32 -10.20 -5.64 -16.06
N ASP A 33 -9.51 -4.71 -15.41
CA ASP A 33 -8.06 -4.61 -15.39
C ASP A 33 -7.61 -3.65 -14.27
N TRP A 34 -6.28 -3.50 -14.11
CA TRP A 34 -5.70 -2.54 -13.17
C TRP A 34 -6.02 -1.08 -13.51
N ASP A 35 -6.16 -0.74 -14.78
CA ASP A 35 -6.41 0.64 -15.21
C ASP A 35 -7.79 1.10 -14.72
N LYS A 36 -8.83 0.28 -14.91
CA LYS A 36 -10.17 0.55 -14.36
C LYS A 36 -10.19 0.55 -12.84
N CYS A 37 -9.37 -0.26 -12.18
CA CYS A 37 -9.23 -0.18 -10.72
C CYS A 37 -8.59 1.15 -10.32
N ASN A 38 -7.54 1.58 -11.03
CA ASN A 38 -6.79 2.80 -10.74
C ASN A 38 -7.57 4.09 -11.07
N ASP A 39 -8.41 4.07 -12.11
CA ASP A 39 -9.32 5.16 -12.48
C ASP A 39 -10.41 5.35 -11.41
N ALA A 40 -10.93 4.25 -10.87
CA ALA A 40 -12.02 4.25 -9.91
C ALA A 40 -11.57 4.25 -8.43
N LYS A 41 -10.24 4.25 -8.17
CA LYS A 41 -9.72 4.11 -6.80
C LYS A 41 -10.11 5.30 -5.94
N LYS A 42 -10.38 5.01 -4.67
CA LYS A 42 -10.64 6.02 -3.63
C LYS A 42 -9.63 5.86 -2.51
N GLU A 43 -9.23 6.98 -1.92
CA GLU A 43 -8.49 6.97 -0.66
C GLU A 43 -9.47 6.60 0.47
N GLN A 44 -9.01 5.78 1.40
CA GLN A 44 -9.76 5.45 2.61
C GLN A 44 -8.81 5.34 3.80
N THR A 45 -9.27 5.80 4.95
CA THR A 45 -8.61 5.53 6.23
C THR A 45 -8.94 4.10 6.66
N CYS A 46 -7.92 3.30 6.96
CA CYS A 46 -8.08 1.93 7.39
C CYS A 46 -8.59 1.84 8.84
N PRO A 47 -9.44 0.85 9.14
CA PRO A 47 -9.81 0.54 10.52
C PRO A 47 -8.59 0.18 11.37
N SER A 48 -8.67 0.35 12.69
CA SER A 48 -7.54 0.21 13.62
C SER A 48 -6.79 -1.13 13.56
N SER A 49 -7.46 -2.24 13.22
CA SER A 49 -6.83 -3.57 13.09
C SER A 49 -6.27 -3.88 11.69
N TYR A 50 -6.43 -2.95 10.74
CA TYR A 50 -6.06 -3.14 9.35
C TYR A 50 -4.82 -2.31 9.07
N THR A 51 -3.66 -2.87 9.38
CA THR A 51 -2.37 -2.17 9.36
C THR A 51 -1.58 -2.35 8.07
N ARG A 52 -2.20 -2.90 7.01
CA ARG A 52 -1.57 -3.12 5.70
C ARG A 52 -2.47 -2.64 4.57
N CYS A 53 -1.87 -2.07 3.52
CA CYS A 53 -2.56 -1.89 2.26
C CYS A 53 -2.41 -3.11 1.37
N LEU A 54 -3.51 -3.59 0.80
CA LEU A 54 -3.59 -4.71 -0.13
C LEU A 54 -3.64 -4.23 -1.58
N LYS A 55 -2.96 -4.96 -2.46
CA LYS A 55 -3.18 -5.00 -3.91
C LYS A 55 -3.23 -6.48 -4.31
N ALA A 56 -4.36 -6.97 -4.80
CA ALA A 56 -4.48 -8.36 -5.23
C ALA A 56 -5.17 -8.52 -6.59
N GLU A 57 -4.79 -9.59 -7.28
CA GLU A 57 -5.39 -10.10 -8.50
C GLU A 57 -5.84 -11.53 -8.23
N VAL A 58 -7.10 -11.85 -8.53
CA VAL A 58 -7.69 -13.18 -8.34
C VAL A 58 -8.11 -13.69 -9.71
N HIS A 59 -7.57 -14.83 -10.13
CA HIS A 59 -7.89 -15.51 -11.37
C HIS A 59 -8.77 -16.71 -11.08
N PHE A 60 -9.94 -16.74 -11.72
CA PHE A 60 -10.85 -17.88 -11.74
C PHE A 60 -10.73 -18.56 -13.11
N GLU A 61 -10.34 -19.83 -13.13
CA GLU A 61 -10.13 -20.62 -14.34
C GLU A 61 -11.10 -21.80 -14.35
N GLY A 62 -12.01 -21.86 -15.34
CA GLY A 62 -13.05 -22.89 -15.42
C GLY A 62 -13.85 -22.79 -16.73
N ALA A 63 -15.13 -23.18 -16.70
CA ALA A 63 -16.01 -23.08 -17.88
C ALA A 63 -16.18 -21.62 -18.39
N ALA A 64 -16.10 -20.65 -17.47
CA ALA A 64 -15.96 -19.24 -17.79
C ALA A 64 -14.86 -18.68 -16.88
N SER A 65 -13.74 -18.26 -17.50
CA SER A 65 -12.64 -17.64 -16.76
C SER A 65 -12.92 -16.16 -16.52
N ALA A 66 -12.54 -15.68 -15.34
CA ALA A 66 -12.71 -14.28 -14.95
C ALA A 66 -11.59 -13.85 -14.00
N ASP A 67 -11.23 -12.58 -14.10
CA ASP A 67 -10.24 -11.96 -13.22
C ASP A 67 -10.90 -10.93 -12.31
N THR A 68 -10.35 -10.74 -11.12
CA THR A 68 -10.76 -9.68 -10.20
C THR A 68 -9.54 -8.94 -9.69
N TYR A 69 -9.57 -7.62 -9.81
CA TYR A 69 -8.54 -6.69 -9.37
C TYR A 69 -9.06 -5.94 -8.16
N LEU A 70 -8.30 -5.94 -7.07
CA LEU A 70 -8.72 -5.34 -5.82
C LEU A 70 -7.60 -4.62 -5.07
N LYS A 71 -7.97 -3.50 -4.46
CA LYS A 71 -7.18 -2.76 -3.50
C LYS A 71 -7.99 -2.50 -2.24
N GLY A 72 -7.34 -2.42 -1.10
CA GLY A 72 -8.00 -2.05 0.15
C GLY A 72 -7.08 -2.14 1.35
N CYS A 73 -7.68 -2.13 2.53
CA CYS A 73 -6.99 -2.38 3.78
C CYS A 73 -7.09 -3.86 4.13
N VAL A 74 -6.07 -4.44 4.77
CA VAL A 74 -6.14 -5.78 5.36
C VAL A 74 -5.45 -5.84 6.73
N PRO A 75 -5.86 -6.77 7.60
CA PRO A 75 -5.06 -7.17 8.76
C PRO A 75 -3.69 -7.70 8.33
N PRO A 76 -2.67 -7.65 9.21
CA PRO A 76 -1.33 -8.13 8.91
C PRO A 76 -1.29 -9.61 8.48
N ASP A 77 -2.17 -10.43 9.05
CA ASP A 77 -2.23 -11.87 8.76
C ASP A 77 -2.96 -12.18 7.44
N SER A 78 -3.68 -11.22 6.86
CA SER A 78 -4.47 -11.40 5.63
C SER A 78 -3.71 -11.01 4.36
N CYS A 79 -2.37 -11.08 4.40
CA CYS A 79 -1.49 -10.71 3.29
C CYS A 79 -0.91 -11.91 2.50
N THR A 80 -1.66 -13.00 2.36
CA THR A 80 -1.25 -14.10 1.46
C THR A 80 -2.44 -14.62 0.68
N ALA A 81 -2.18 -15.34 -0.41
CA ALA A 81 -3.22 -16.05 -1.15
C ALA A 81 -3.96 -17.08 -0.25
N GLN A 82 -3.30 -17.63 0.77
CA GLN A 82 -3.91 -18.61 1.66
C GLN A 82 -4.80 -17.96 2.73
N THR A 83 -4.60 -16.69 3.04
CA THR A 83 -5.34 -15.99 4.10
C THR A 83 -6.41 -15.05 3.55
N LEU A 84 -6.34 -14.66 2.28
CA LEU A 84 -7.36 -13.86 1.62
C LEU A 84 -8.60 -14.70 1.27
N GLU A 85 -9.76 -14.37 1.85
CA GLU A 85 -11.01 -15.14 1.70
C GLU A 85 -11.41 -15.41 0.24
N LYS A 86 -11.24 -14.42 -0.65
CA LYS A 86 -11.53 -14.58 -2.08
C LYS A 86 -10.64 -15.63 -2.77
N CYS A 87 -9.46 -15.89 -2.24
CA CYS A 87 -8.51 -16.87 -2.77
C CYS A 87 -8.72 -18.27 -2.20
N LYS A 88 -9.32 -18.39 -1.02
CA LYS A 88 -9.68 -19.67 -0.39
C LYS A 88 -10.91 -20.32 -1.02
N THR A 89 -11.62 -19.61 -1.89
CA THR A 89 -12.87 -20.09 -2.47
C THR A 89 -12.58 -21.32 -3.32
N SER A 90 -13.24 -22.45 -3.01
CA SER A 90 -13.20 -23.68 -3.80
C SER A 90 -14.54 -23.86 -4.48
N VAL A 91 -14.57 -23.80 -5.81
CA VAL A 91 -15.76 -24.06 -6.62
C VAL A 91 -15.48 -25.28 -7.50
N PRO A 92 -16.36 -26.31 -7.54
CA PRO A 92 -16.15 -27.49 -8.37
C PRO A 92 -15.91 -27.12 -9.84
N GLY A 93 -14.83 -27.66 -10.42
CA GLY A 93 -14.46 -27.38 -11.81
C GLY A 93 -13.87 -25.99 -12.06
N VAL A 94 -13.59 -25.21 -11.01
CA VAL A 94 -12.92 -23.91 -11.11
C VAL A 94 -11.64 -23.92 -10.28
N LYS A 95 -10.52 -23.60 -10.91
CA LYS A 95 -9.25 -23.37 -10.25
C LYS A 95 -9.11 -21.88 -9.92
N VAL A 96 -8.83 -21.57 -8.66
CA VAL A 96 -8.61 -20.21 -8.19
C VAL A 96 -7.12 -20.00 -7.94
N SER A 97 -6.56 -18.91 -8.47
CA SER A 97 -5.18 -18.50 -8.17
C SER A 97 -5.13 -17.00 -7.87
N CYS A 98 -4.17 -16.59 -7.05
CA CYS A 98 -4.07 -15.21 -6.59
C CYS A 98 -2.64 -14.69 -6.62
N LYS A 99 -2.50 -13.42 -7.00
CA LYS A 99 -1.30 -12.62 -6.76
C LYS A 99 -1.64 -11.59 -5.69
N VAL A 100 -0.96 -11.65 -4.56
CA VAL A 100 -1.20 -10.78 -3.40
C VAL A 100 0.07 -9.99 -3.12
N ASN A 101 -0.07 -8.67 -2.98
CA ASN A 101 0.99 -7.77 -2.55
C ASN A 101 0.46 -6.86 -1.45
N CYS A 102 1.17 -6.73 -0.35
CA CYS A 102 0.88 -5.71 0.65
C CYS A 102 2.09 -4.85 0.97
N CYS A 103 1.81 -3.69 1.55
CA CYS A 103 2.80 -2.73 1.98
C CYS A 103 2.29 -2.01 3.25
N ASP A 104 3.23 -1.38 3.95
CA ASP A 104 2.98 -0.48 5.09
C ASP A 104 3.20 0.96 4.64
N GLY A 105 2.43 1.89 5.22
CA GLY A 105 2.54 3.31 4.94
C GLY A 105 1.41 3.82 4.04
N ASP A 106 1.12 5.11 4.18
CA ASP A 106 -0.06 5.72 3.57
C ASP A 106 0.00 5.62 2.05
N LEU A 107 -1.13 5.21 1.47
CA LEU A 107 -1.39 5.12 0.03
C LEU A 107 -0.36 4.26 -0.75
N CYS A 108 0.38 3.39 -0.05
CA CYS A 108 1.49 2.63 -0.62
C CYS A 108 1.06 1.62 -1.71
N ASN A 109 -0.22 1.23 -1.73
CA ASN A 109 -0.77 0.30 -2.72
C ASN A 109 -1.13 0.97 -4.07
N THR A 110 -0.59 2.17 -4.34
CA THR A 110 -0.72 2.88 -5.63
C THR A 110 -0.35 2.01 -6.83
N GLY A 111 0.62 1.10 -6.66
CA GLY A 111 0.83 -0.01 -7.59
C GLY A 111 1.40 0.40 -8.93
N VAL A 112 2.18 1.47 -9.00
CA VAL A 112 3.34 1.49 -9.88
C VAL A 112 4.48 0.86 -9.08
N ALA A 113 5.04 -0.25 -9.58
CA ALA A 113 6.47 -0.41 -9.42
C ALA A 113 7.07 0.78 -10.16
N THR A 114 7.20 1.93 -9.51
CA THR A 114 8.14 2.95 -9.98
C THR A 114 9.48 2.25 -9.86
N LYS A 115 9.88 1.57 -10.94
CA LYS A 115 11.28 1.48 -11.28
C LYS A 115 11.69 2.93 -11.49
N LEU A 116 11.95 3.64 -10.40
CA LEU A 116 12.80 4.81 -10.46
C LEU A 116 14.05 4.27 -11.12
N SER A 117 14.26 4.68 -12.37
CA SER A 117 15.47 4.31 -13.07
C SER A 117 16.62 4.72 -12.16
N GLY A 118 17.53 3.79 -11.84
CA GLY A 118 18.71 4.12 -11.02
C GLY A 118 19.46 5.33 -11.59
N ILE A 119 19.32 5.58 -12.89
CA ILE A 119 19.83 6.76 -13.60
C ILE A 119 19.23 8.06 -13.06
N ILE A 120 17.91 8.12 -12.76
CA ILE A 120 17.26 9.31 -12.20
C ILE A 120 17.74 9.58 -10.77
N LEU A 121 17.86 8.53 -9.95
CA LEU A 121 18.39 8.65 -8.59
C LEU A 121 19.87 9.09 -8.58
N LEU A 122 20.69 8.54 -9.49
CA LEU A 122 22.09 8.94 -9.67
C LEU A 122 22.22 10.38 -10.19
N ALA A 123 21.36 10.81 -11.12
CA ALA A 123 21.37 12.18 -11.63
C ALA A 123 21.08 13.21 -10.52
N CYS A 124 20.09 12.95 -9.65
CA CYS A 124 19.82 13.81 -8.49
C CYS A 124 21.01 13.87 -7.51
N ALA A 125 21.67 12.74 -7.26
CA ALA A 125 22.85 12.70 -6.40
C ALA A 125 24.03 13.52 -6.98
N VAL A 126 24.31 13.37 -8.28
CA VAL A 126 25.39 14.11 -8.97
C VAL A 126 25.11 15.62 -8.96
N LEU A 127 23.88 16.05 -9.23
CA LEU A 127 23.50 17.47 -9.19
C LEU A 127 23.66 18.08 -7.80
N SER A 128 23.37 17.31 -6.74
CA SER A 128 23.49 17.78 -5.35
C SER A 128 24.95 17.96 -4.92
N ILE A 129 25.86 17.17 -5.52
CA ILE A 129 27.31 17.28 -5.31
C ILE A 129 27.86 18.47 -6.11
N LEU A 130 27.46 18.62 -7.38
CA LEU A 130 27.92 19.71 -8.24
C LEU A 130 27.44 21.10 -7.78
N ASN A 131 26.28 21.19 -7.13
CA ASN A 131 25.79 22.43 -6.50
C ASN A 131 26.41 22.73 -5.14
N ASN A 132 27.27 21.84 -4.62
CA ASN A 132 28.07 22.03 -3.41
C ASN A 132 29.56 22.33 -3.71
N PHE A 133 29.89 22.58 -4.98
CA PHE A 133 31.20 23.06 -5.45
C PHE A 133 31.06 24.43 -6.12
#